data_AF-A0A7J2KB47-F1
#
_entry.id   AF-A0A7J2KB47-F1
#
_cell.length_a   1.000
_cell.length_b   1.000
_cell.length_c   1.000
_cell.angle_alpha   90.00
_cell.angle_beta   90.00
_cell.angle_gamma   90.00
#
_symmetry.space_group_name_H-M   'P 1'
#
loop_
_entity.id
_entity.type
_entity.pdbx_description
1 polymer ?
#
loop_
_entity_poly.entity_id
_entity_poly.type
_entity_poly.pdbx_seq_one_letter_code
_entity_poly.pdbx_strand_id
1 'polypeptide(L)'
;MGISNLYGKVRQVDKTVRVKLVKRTLEFNNESENIVYRRLVDGDLEYECEIVSADHVSIEPVAPVFVPKQLTRYILVEFTNNVLLPPEGVARGYTTIPVDIAVFSVKNSEYKVVDVFSENNVKYALYGPKDEGLIARYYRSRFTHNPVEPAYFMEALVPVEVVNSYSKW
;
A
#
# COMPACT_ATOMS: atom_id res chain seq x y z
N MET A 1 -11.65 3.87 24.10
CA MET A 1 -10.17 3.87 24.03
C MET A 1 -9.81 3.74 22.56
N GLY A 2 -9.52 4.87 21.91
CA GLY A 2 -9.23 4.90 20.47
C GLY A 2 -7.83 4.35 20.23
N ILE A 3 -7.72 3.28 19.46
CA ILE A 3 -6.43 2.71 19.07
C ILE A 3 -5.87 3.62 17.96
N SER A 4 -5.12 4.64 18.35
CA SER A 4 -4.42 5.57 17.45
C SER A 4 -3.06 5.00 17.01
N ASN A 5 -3.08 3.82 16.41
CA ASN A 5 -1.98 3.28 15.63
C ASN A 5 -2.60 2.33 14.59
N LEU A 6 -3.07 2.91 13.48
CA LEU A 6 -3.58 2.16 12.33
C LEU A 6 -2.49 1.19 11.83
N TYR A 7 -1.24 1.64 11.87
CA TYR A 7 -0.02 0.88 11.66
C TYR A 7 0.74 0.83 12.98
N GLY A 8 1.46 -0.26 13.26
CA GLY A 8 1.92 -0.49 14.62
C GLY A 8 2.94 -1.60 14.79
N LYS A 9 3.51 -1.64 16.00
CA LYS A 9 4.50 -2.61 16.43
C LYS A 9 3.85 -3.65 17.31
N VAL A 10 3.99 -4.92 16.94
CA VAL A 10 3.60 -6.09 17.75
C VAL A 10 4.82 -6.58 18.49
N ARG A 11 4.79 -6.48 19.82
CA ARG A 11 5.91 -6.93 20.67
C ARG A 11 5.66 -8.35 21.15
N GLN A 12 6.75 -9.03 21.49
CA GLN A 12 6.72 -10.42 21.96
C GLN A 12 5.98 -10.63 23.30
N VAL A 13 5.70 -9.55 24.03
CA VAL A 13 4.96 -9.61 25.31
C VAL A 13 3.47 -9.92 25.15
N ASP A 14 2.91 -9.72 23.96
CA ASP A 14 1.47 -9.87 23.71
C ASP A 14 1.14 -11.31 23.29
N LYS A 15 0.54 -12.16 24.15
CA LYS A 15 0.32 -13.60 23.83
C LYS A 15 -0.25 -13.86 22.42
N THR A 16 -1.29 -13.12 22.05
CA THR A 16 -1.88 -13.15 20.72
C THR A 16 -2.33 -11.75 20.36
N VAL A 17 -1.94 -11.28 19.17
CA VAL A 17 -2.41 -10.02 18.59
C VAL A 17 -3.14 -10.30 17.30
N ARG A 18 -4.32 -9.69 17.15
CA ARG A 18 -5.09 -9.72 15.91
C ARG A 18 -5.33 -8.31 15.40
N VAL A 19 -5.00 -8.08 14.13
CA VAL A 19 -5.23 -6.80 13.45
C VAL A 19 -6.17 -7.05 12.28
N LYS A 20 -7.39 -6.54 12.38
CA LYS A 20 -8.35 -6.56 11.26
C LYS A 20 -8.06 -5.39 10.34
N LEU A 21 -7.84 -5.69 9.06
CA LEU A 21 -7.68 -4.72 7.98
C LEU A 21 -9.03 -4.55 7.26
N VAL A 22 -9.07 -4.61 5.94
CA VAL A 22 -10.32 -4.54 5.17
C VAL A 22 -10.89 -5.95 4.98
N LYS A 23 -10.33 -6.73 4.07
CA LYS A 23 -10.69 -8.15 3.86
C LYS A 23 -9.82 -9.07 4.72
N ARG A 24 -8.58 -8.69 5.00
CA ARG A 24 -7.65 -9.55 5.74
C ARG A 24 -7.63 -9.34 7.24
N THR A 25 -7.18 -10.36 7.94
CA THR A 25 -6.84 -10.33 9.37
C THR A 25 -5.42 -10.82 9.53
N LEU A 26 -4.59 -10.05 10.23
CA LEU A 26 -3.25 -10.45 10.63
C LEU A 26 -3.32 -11.04 12.04
N GLU A 27 -2.79 -12.24 12.23
CA GLU A 27 -2.67 -12.86 13.53
C GLU A 27 -1.19 -13.06 13.86
N PHE A 28 -0.82 -12.73 15.09
CA PHE A 28 0.52 -12.92 15.63
C PHE A 28 0.37 -13.71 16.92
N ASN A 29 0.86 -14.95 16.94
CA ASN A 29 0.87 -15.79 18.14
C ASN A 29 2.30 -15.87 18.67
N ASN A 30 2.50 -15.40 19.90
CA ASN A 30 3.81 -15.44 20.54
C ASN A 30 3.97 -16.75 21.29
N GLU A 31 4.84 -17.61 20.77
CA GLU A 31 5.17 -18.91 21.35
C GLU A 31 6.63 -18.90 21.79
N SER A 32 6.88 -18.71 23.10
CA SER A 32 8.22 -18.61 23.68
C SER A 32 9.07 -17.49 23.04
N GLU A 33 10.11 -17.85 22.29
CA GLU A 33 11.03 -16.96 21.57
C GLU A 33 10.60 -16.65 20.12
N ASN A 34 9.50 -17.24 19.64
CA ASN A 34 9.04 -17.16 18.25
C ASN A 34 7.70 -16.44 18.12
N ILE A 35 7.49 -15.85 16.95
CA ILE A 35 6.23 -15.21 16.56
C ILE A 35 5.69 -15.94 15.33
N VAL A 36 4.55 -16.61 15.46
CA VAL A 36 3.84 -17.21 14.32
C VAL A 36 2.93 -16.15 13.72
N TYR A 37 3.32 -15.63 12.56
CA TYR A 37 2.55 -14.68 11.77
C TYR A 37 1.64 -15.41 10.77
N ARG A 38 0.35 -15.10 10.80
CA ARG A 38 -0.64 -15.60 9.85
C ARG A 38 -1.42 -14.46 9.24
N ARG A 39 -1.66 -14.55 7.93
CA ARG A 39 -2.57 -13.66 7.21
C ARG A 39 -3.75 -14.46 6.71
N LEU A 40 -4.92 -14.11 7.19
CA LEU A 40 -6.19 -14.72 6.80
C LEU A 40 -6.92 -13.79 5.83
N VAL A 41 -7.58 -14.34 4.82
CA VAL A 41 -8.55 -13.62 3.97
C VAL A 41 -9.92 -14.26 4.19
N ASP A 42 -10.89 -13.48 4.68
CA ASP A 42 -12.24 -13.97 5.00
C ASP A 42 -12.30 -15.24 5.88
N GLY A 43 -11.27 -15.44 6.72
CA GLY A 43 -11.13 -16.58 7.64
C GLY A 43 -10.23 -17.70 7.14
N ASP A 44 -9.95 -17.75 5.84
CA ASP A 44 -9.08 -18.75 5.22
C ASP A 44 -7.61 -18.33 5.29
N LEU A 45 -6.73 -19.30 5.52
CA LEU A 45 -5.28 -19.06 5.58
C LEU A 45 -4.72 -18.73 4.20
N GLU A 46 -4.21 -17.52 4.03
CA GLU A 46 -3.59 -17.04 2.78
C GLU A 46 -2.05 -17.06 2.85
N TYR A 47 -1.47 -16.81 4.03
CA TYR A 47 -0.02 -16.84 4.26
C TYR A 47 0.31 -17.16 5.73
N GLU A 48 1.41 -17.86 5.95
CA GLU A 48 1.95 -18.18 7.29
C GLU A 48 3.48 -18.12 7.28
N CYS A 49 4.07 -17.59 8.35
CA CYS A 49 5.50 -17.54 8.55
C CYS A 49 5.86 -17.58 10.05
N GLU A 50 6.78 -18.45 10.42
CA GLU A 50 7.40 -18.45 11.75
C GLU A 50 8.60 -17.48 11.77
N ILE A 51 8.55 -16.52 12.69
CA ILE A 51 9.58 -15.50 12.86
C ILE A 51 10.34 -15.81 14.14
N VAL A 52 11.60 -16.24 14.00
CA VAL A 52 12.45 -16.71 15.10
C VAL A 52 13.32 -15.58 15.65
N SER A 53 13.32 -15.42 16.97
CA SER A 53 14.20 -14.51 17.71
C SER A 53 14.16 -13.04 17.25
N ALA A 54 12.98 -12.52 16.90
CA ALA A 54 12.74 -11.11 16.63
C ALA A 54 12.35 -10.34 17.89
N ASP A 55 12.78 -9.08 18.02
CA ASP A 55 12.41 -8.24 19.16
C ASP A 55 10.92 -7.82 19.07
N HIS A 56 10.48 -7.54 17.83
CA HIS A 56 9.11 -7.19 17.50
C HIS A 56 8.85 -7.35 15.99
N VAL A 57 7.57 -7.30 15.64
CA VAL A 57 7.11 -7.18 14.26
C VAL A 57 6.53 -5.78 14.05
N SER A 58 6.79 -5.17 12.89
CA SER A 58 6.16 -3.90 12.48
C SER A 58 5.23 -4.13 11.30
N ILE A 59 4.08 -3.48 11.31
CA ILE A 59 3.14 -3.43 10.19
C ILE A 59 3.17 -2.01 9.67
N GLU A 60 3.57 -1.80 8.41
CA GLU A 60 3.75 -0.47 7.83
C GLU A 60 3.08 -0.37 6.45
N PRO A 61 2.56 0.81 6.08
CA PRO A 61 2.18 1.08 4.70
C PRO A 61 3.45 1.24 3.86
N VAL A 62 3.45 0.69 2.65
CA VAL A 62 4.56 0.79 1.70
C VAL A 62 4.06 1.16 0.32
N ALA A 63 4.98 1.66 -0.51
CA ALA A 63 4.69 1.98 -1.91
C ALA A 63 4.14 0.74 -2.64
N PRO A 64 3.13 0.89 -3.51
CA PRO A 64 2.38 -0.21 -4.11
C PRO A 64 3.11 -0.89 -5.28
N VAL A 65 4.41 -1.12 -5.17
CA VAL A 65 5.27 -1.58 -6.27
C VAL A 65 6.00 -2.88 -5.97
N PHE A 66 5.72 -3.51 -4.82
CA PHE A 66 6.47 -4.67 -4.34
C PHE A 66 5.79 -6.03 -4.60
N VAL A 67 4.47 -6.06 -4.79
CA VAL A 67 3.66 -7.31 -4.88
C VAL A 67 3.20 -7.57 -6.33
N PRO A 68 3.12 -8.83 -6.81
CA PRO A 68 3.64 -10.09 -6.24
C PRO A 68 5.13 -10.35 -6.55
N LYS A 69 5.70 -9.58 -7.48
CA LYS A 69 7.13 -9.31 -7.71
C LYS A 69 7.19 -7.85 -8.16
N GLN A 70 8.33 -7.17 -8.02
CA GLN A 70 8.50 -5.80 -8.54
C GLN A 70 8.41 -5.80 -10.08
N LEU A 71 7.19 -5.79 -10.61
CA LEU A 71 6.89 -5.82 -12.04
C LEU A 71 7.13 -4.45 -12.68
N THR A 72 6.91 -3.40 -11.90
CA THR A 72 7.04 -2.01 -12.34
C THR A 72 7.28 -1.08 -11.15
N ARG A 73 7.85 0.09 -11.42
CA ARG A 73 7.98 1.22 -10.47
C ARG A 73 6.95 2.33 -10.75
N TYR A 74 6.06 2.12 -11.72
CA TYR A 74 5.10 3.12 -12.17
C TYR A 74 3.70 2.79 -11.69
N ILE A 75 2.97 3.84 -11.29
CA ILE A 75 1.53 3.81 -11.02
C ILE A 75 0.87 4.68 -12.08
N LEU A 76 -0.08 4.11 -12.81
CA LEU A 76 -0.93 4.86 -13.73
C LEU A 76 -2.23 5.20 -13.00
N VAL A 77 -2.40 6.47 -12.67
CA VAL A 77 -3.63 7.00 -12.07
C VAL A 77 -4.51 7.56 -13.18
N GLU A 78 -5.62 6.87 -13.46
CA GLU A 78 -6.66 7.38 -14.34
C GLU A 78 -7.62 8.26 -13.53
N PHE A 79 -7.73 9.54 -13.89
CA PHE A 79 -8.70 10.43 -13.26
C PHE A 79 -10.13 10.09 -13.69
N THR A 80 -10.98 9.89 -12.68
CA THR A 80 -12.42 9.61 -12.87
C THR A 80 -13.22 10.86 -13.24
N ASN A 81 -12.67 12.05 -13.00
CA ASN A 81 -13.21 13.33 -13.45
C ASN A 81 -12.33 13.90 -14.57
N ASN A 82 -12.95 14.66 -15.47
CA ASN A 82 -12.21 15.41 -16.48
C ASN A 82 -11.44 16.55 -15.81
N VAL A 83 -10.17 16.70 -16.19
CA VAL A 83 -9.31 17.84 -15.84
C VAL A 83 -8.89 18.48 -17.15
N LEU A 84 -9.49 19.62 -17.49
CA LEU A 84 -9.14 20.40 -18.68
C LEU A 84 -8.10 21.45 -18.29
N LEU A 85 -6.98 21.47 -19.00
CA LEU A 85 -5.95 22.49 -18.87
C LEU A 85 -5.86 23.29 -20.17
N PRO A 86 -5.80 24.63 -20.11
CA PRO A 86 -5.43 25.41 -21.28
C PRO A 86 -3.99 25.07 -21.72
N PRO A 87 -3.58 25.48 -22.92
CA PRO A 87 -2.18 25.43 -23.31
C PRO A 87 -1.28 26.04 -22.23
N GLU A 88 -0.18 25.37 -21.92
CA GLU A 88 0.80 25.77 -20.87
C GLU A 88 0.19 25.86 -19.45
N GLY A 89 -1.03 25.35 -19.26
CA GLY A 89 -1.75 25.40 -18.00
C GLY A 89 -1.18 24.44 -16.95
N VAL A 90 -1.31 24.85 -15.68
CA VAL A 90 -0.91 24.04 -14.52
C VAL A 90 -2.08 23.94 -13.55
N ALA A 91 -2.41 22.71 -13.12
CA ALA A 91 -3.33 22.47 -12.02
C ALA A 91 -2.61 21.80 -10.85
N ARG A 92 -2.87 22.30 -9.64
CA ARG A 92 -2.39 21.70 -8.39
C ARG A 92 -3.57 21.23 -7.55
N GLY A 93 -3.39 20.09 -6.93
CA GLY A 93 -4.43 19.47 -6.12
C GLY A 93 -3.96 18.16 -5.53
N TYR A 94 -4.90 17.25 -5.32
CA TYR A 94 -4.70 15.98 -4.68
C TYR A 94 -5.38 14.86 -5.46
N THR A 95 -4.88 13.65 -5.28
CA THR A 95 -5.50 12.39 -5.69
C THR A 95 -5.13 11.33 -4.66
N THR A 96 -5.78 10.17 -4.68
CA THR A 96 -5.29 8.99 -3.96
C THR A 96 -4.46 8.08 -4.88
N ILE A 97 -3.55 7.35 -4.26
CA ILE A 97 -2.83 6.22 -4.86
C ILE A 97 -3.05 4.98 -3.98
N PRO A 98 -2.96 3.76 -4.52
CA PRO A 98 -3.06 2.57 -3.69
C PRO A 98 -1.85 2.46 -2.78
N VAL A 99 -2.00 1.83 -1.62
CA VAL A 99 -0.89 1.40 -0.77
C VAL A 99 -0.87 -0.13 -0.66
N ASP A 100 0.33 -0.65 -0.43
CA ASP A 100 0.52 -2.02 0.02
C ASP A 100 0.88 -1.99 1.52
N ILE A 101 0.74 -3.14 2.17
CA ILE A 101 1.05 -3.34 3.59
C ILE A 101 2.22 -4.31 3.65
N ALA A 102 3.26 -3.92 4.38
CA ALA A 102 4.42 -4.76 4.65
C ALA A 102 4.46 -5.14 6.12
N VAL A 103 4.86 -6.39 6.36
CA VAL A 103 5.18 -6.92 7.69
C VAL A 103 6.68 -7.10 7.78
N PHE A 104 7.29 -6.50 8.80
CA PHE A 104 8.73 -6.52 9.03
C PHE A 104 9.06 -7.24 10.33
N SER A 105 10.04 -8.13 10.29
CA SER A 105 10.71 -8.63 11.48
C SER A 105 11.83 -7.68 11.85
N VAL A 106 11.93 -7.27 13.12
CA VAL A 106 12.96 -6.34 13.59
C VAL A 106 13.78 -6.94 14.72
N LYS A 107 15.11 -6.82 14.64
CA LYS A 107 16.06 -7.24 15.67
C LYS A 107 17.24 -6.29 15.72
N ASN A 108 17.60 -5.78 16.90
CA ASN A 108 18.76 -4.89 17.08
C ASN A 108 18.78 -3.68 16.12
N SER A 109 17.61 -3.14 15.77
CA SER A 109 17.42 -2.05 14.77
C SER A 109 17.62 -2.45 13.30
N GLU A 110 17.97 -3.69 13.00
CA GLU A 110 17.89 -4.25 11.65
C GLU A 110 16.49 -4.80 11.38
N TYR A 111 16.06 -4.75 10.11
CA TYR A 111 14.76 -5.24 9.72
C TYR A 111 14.81 -6.11 8.46
N LYS A 112 13.86 -7.04 8.34
CA LYS A 112 13.65 -7.86 7.15
C LYS A 112 12.16 -7.91 6.81
N VAL A 113 11.85 -7.76 5.52
CA VAL A 113 10.49 -7.95 5.01
C VAL A 113 10.10 -9.43 5.18
N VAL A 114 9.02 -9.68 5.90
CA VAL A 114 8.42 -11.01 6.08
C VAL A 114 7.34 -11.24 5.03
N ASP A 115 6.58 -10.20 4.72
CA ASP A 115 5.41 -10.28 3.85
C ASP A 115 5.04 -8.90 3.29
N VAL A 116 4.48 -8.88 2.08
CA VAL A 116 3.91 -7.67 1.46
C VAL A 116 2.67 -8.04 0.67
N PHE A 117 1.60 -7.28 0.84
CA PHE A 117 0.32 -7.50 0.16
C PHE A 117 -0.49 -6.23 -0.02
N SER A 118 -1.55 -6.31 -0.82
CA SER A 118 -2.49 -5.20 -1.00
C SER A 118 -3.90 -5.60 -0.59
N GLU A 119 -4.57 -4.72 0.16
CA GLU A 119 -6.03 -4.80 0.36
C GLU A 119 -6.80 -4.41 -0.91
N ASN A 120 -6.13 -3.75 -1.88
CA ASN A 120 -6.69 -3.44 -3.19
C ASN A 120 -6.74 -4.66 -4.12
N ASN A 121 -7.58 -4.56 -5.15
CA ASN A 121 -7.50 -5.43 -6.32
C ASN A 121 -6.42 -4.90 -7.26
N VAL A 122 -5.29 -5.61 -7.35
CA VAL A 122 -4.13 -5.18 -8.15
C VAL A 122 -4.42 -5.43 -9.62
N LYS A 123 -4.34 -4.37 -10.43
CA LYS A 123 -4.43 -4.41 -11.89
C LYS A 123 -3.21 -3.73 -12.49
N TYR A 124 -2.85 -4.13 -13.70
CA TYR A 124 -1.77 -3.51 -14.47
C TYR A 124 -2.30 -3.05 -15.83
N ALA A 125 -1.71 -1.98 -16.34
CA ALA A 125 -1.95 -1.47 -17.68
C ALA A 125 -0.62 -1.28 -18.40
N LEU A 126 -0.65 -1.40 -19.74
CA LEU A 126 0.44 -0.97 -20.59
C LEU A 126 0.19 0.49 -21.00
N TYR A 127 1.09 1.38 -20.62
CA TYR A 127 1.07 2.79 -21.00
C TYR A 127 2.02 3.02 -22.17
N GLY A 128 1.46 3.36 -23.34
CA GLY A 128 2.21 3.58 -24.58
C GLY A 128 2.01 2.46 -25.62
N PRO A 129 2.83 2.46 -26.69
CA PRO A 129 2.77 1.47 -27.75
C PRO A 129 3.00 0.04 -27.24
N LYS A 130 2.53 -0.97 -27.98
CA LYS A 130 2.64 -2.38 -27.57
C LYS A 130 4.10 -2.84 -27.37
N ASP A 131 5.02 -2.32 -28.18
CA ASP A 131 6.40 -2.82 -28.24
C ASP A 131 7.36 -2.07 -27.30
N GLU A 132 6.98 -0.85 -26.85
CA GLU A 132 7.84 0.05 -26.06
C GLU A 132 7.14 0.63 -24.82
N GLY A 133 5.89 0.23 -24.56
CA GLY A 133 5.08 0.75 -23.48
C GLY A 133 5.60 0.36 -22.10
N LEU A 134 5.26 1.16 -21.11
CA LEU A 134 5.56 0.90 -19.71
C LEU A 134 4.41 0.14 -19.06
N ILE A 135 4.71 -1.00 -18.45
CA ILE A 135 3.76 -1.62 -17.53
C ILE A 135 3.66 -0.71 -16.30
N ALA A 136 2.45 -0.39 -15.88
CA ALA A 136 2.18 0.40 -14.68
C ALA A 136 1.09 -0.26 -13.85
N ARG A 137 1.18 -0.13 -12.52
CA ARG A 137 0.07 -0.52 -11.64
C ARG A 137 -1.08 0.45 -11.89
N TYR A 138 -2.19 -0.08 -12.36
CA TYR A 138 -3.34 0.72 -12.76
C TYR A 138 -4.22 1.00 -11.54
N TYR A 139 -4.60 2.27 -11.40
CA TYR A 139 -5.47 2.75 -10.34
C TYR A 139 -6.41 3.83 -10.88
N ARG A 140 -7.63 3.91 -10.33
CA ARG A 140 -8.59 4.95 -10.66
C ARG A 140 -8.83 5.80 -9.43
N SER A 141 -8.72 7.11 -9.59
CA SER A 141 -8.94 8.07 -8.50
C SER A 141 -9.53 9.36 -9.05
N ARG A 142 -9.95 10.26 -8.17
CA ARG A 142 -10.42 11.60 -8.53
C ARG A 142 -9.32 12.63 -8.28
N PHE A 143 -9.17 13.60 -9.18
CA PHE A 143 -8.41 14.82 -8.89
C PHE A 143 -9.30 15.81 -8.13
N THR A 144 -8.81 16.34 -7.02
CA THR A 144 -9.53 17.30 -6.17
C THR A 144 -8.62 18.48 -5.82
N HIS A 145 -9.18 19.68 -5.65
CA HIS A 145 -8.41 20.83 -5.18
C HIS A 145 -8.18 20.83 -3.67
N ASN A 146 -9.06 20.16 -2.92
CA ASN A 146 -8.94 19.99 -1.48
C ASN A 146 -8.54 18.55 -1.15
N PRO A 147 -7.78 18.33 -0.07
CA PRO A 147 -7.45 16.99 0.40
C PRO A 147 -8.72 16.20 0.74
N VAL A 148 -8.69 14.90 0.49
CA VAL A 148 -9.77 13.97 0.83
C VAL A 148 -9.23 12.90 1.77
N GLU A 149 -10.09 12.33 2.61
CA GLU A 149 -9.70 11.23 3.49
C GLU A 149 -9.46 9.96 2.65
N PRO A 150 -8.25 9.38 2.66
CA PRO A 150 -7.97 8.14 1.94
C PRO A 150 -8.62 6.95 2.64
N ALA A 151 -9.01 5.93 1.87
CA ALA A 151 -9.48 4.68 2.46
C ALA A 151 -8.37 4.01 3.30
N TYR A 152 -8.65 3.75 4.58
CA TYR A 152 -7.72 3.09 5.50
C TYR A 152 -7.18 1.78 4.91
N PHE A 153 -5.88 1.55 5.06
CA PHE A 153 -5.16 0.36 4.58
C PHE A 153 -5.14 0.15 3.06
N MET A 154 -5.79 1.01 2.29
CA MET A 154 -5.95 0.86 0.86
C MET A 154 -5.34 2.02 0.09
N GLU A 155 -5.40 3.24 0.62
CA GLU A 155 -5.00 4.44 -0.10
C GLU A 155 -4.05 5.34 0.70
N ALA A 156 -3.30 6.15 -0.04
CA ALA A 156 -2.61 7.32 0.48
C ALA A 156 -3.04 8.54 -0.34
N LEU A 157 -3.28 9.66 0.35
CA LEU A 157 -3.49 10.95 -0.29
C LEU A 157 -2.14 11.50 -0.77
N VAL A 158 -2.07 11.91 -2.04
CA VAL A 158 -0.87 12.50 -2.63
C VAL A 158 -1.17 13.86 -3.25
N PRO A 159 -0.35 14.89 -2.97
CA PRO A 159 -0.40 16.13 -3.73
C PRO A 159 0.14 15.88 -5.14
N VAL A 160 -0.50 16.47 -6.14
CA VAL A 160 -0.12 16.34 -7.55
C VAL A 160 -0.14 17.68 -8.25
N GLU A 161 0.78 17.84 -9.19
CA GLU A 161 0.82 18.93 -10.16
C GLU A 161 0.63 18.33 -11.56
N VAL A 162 -0.40 18.78 -12.27
CA VAL A 162 -0.69 18.39 -13.64
C VAL A 162 -0.32 19.55 -14.54
N VAL A 163 0.60 19.31 -15.47
CA VAL A 163 1.14 20.33 -16.38
C VAL A 163 0.76 19.97 -17.80
N ASN A 164 0.11 20.89 -18.51
CA ASN A 164 -0.04 20.83 -19.95
C ASN A 164 1.17 21.51 -20.60
N SER A 165 2.04 20.74 -21.26
CA SER A 165 3.23 21.28 -21.93
C SER A 165 2.99 21.69 -23.39
N TYR A 166 1.76 21.52 -23.91
CA TYR A 166 1.41 21.94 -25.25
C TYR A 166 1.11 23.43 -25.30
N SER A 167 1.59 24.12 -26.34
CA SER A 167 1.39 25.56 -26.57
C SER A 167 0.11 25.88 -27.37
N LYS A 168 -0.65 24.85 -27.74
CA LYS A 168 -1.91 24.94 -28.49
C LYS A 168 -2.91 23.91 -27.94
N TRP A 169 -4.19 24.10 -28.29
CA TRP A 169 -5.26 23.15 -28.00
C TRP A 169 -5.07 21.83 -28.74
#